data_AF-A0A0Q5XAR6-F1
#
_entry.id   AF-A0A0Q5XAR6-F1
#
_cell.length_a   1.000
_cell.length_b   1.000
_cell.length_c   1.000
_cell.angle_alpha   90.00
_cell.angle_beta   90.00
_cell.angle_gamma   90.00
#
_symmetry.space_group_name_H-M   'P 1'
#
loop_
_entity.id
_entity.type
_entity.pdbx_description
1 polymer ?
#
loop_
_entity_poly.entity_id
_entity_poly.type
_entity_poly.pdbx_seq_one_letter_code
_entity_poly.pdbx_strand_id
1 'polypeptide(L)'
;MSTALGPYVQMVKLAQHMASAYQADGNLDLEPLVSHYVEEVEVNVRSDAFDHQGFIDRIRDALSVESLQAGDCRRGTYLRAVVRELDACAAASDGPFR
;
A
#
# COMPACT_ATOMS: atom_id res chain seq x y z
N MET A 1 -3.71 23.30 13.50
CA MET A 1 -3.96 21.84 13.49
C MET A 1 -2.87 21.19 12.65
N SER A 2 -2.30 20.09 13.16
CA SER A 2 -1.06 19.47 12.66
C SER A 2 -1.13 19.09 11.17
N THR A 3 -0.30 19.73 10.36
CA THR A 3 -0.16 19.51 8.91
C THR A 3 0.65 18.26 8.55
N ALA A 4 0.98 17.41 9.53
CA ALA A 4 1.87 16.26 9.38
C ALA A 4 1.16 14.90 9.20
N LEU A 5 -0.18 14.85 9.17
CA LEU A 5 -0.97 13.65 8.89
C LEU A 5 -1.15 13.49 7.36
N GLY A 6 -0.02 13.35 6.65
CA GLY A 6 0.06 13.45 5.20
C GLY A 6 -0.68 12.36 4.40
N PRO A 7 -0.73 12.48 3.05
CA PRO A 7 -1.48 11.58 2.19
C PRO A 7 -1.05 10.10 2.33
N TYR A 8 0.18 9.83 2.80
CA TYR A 8 0.66 8.46 3.01
C TYR A 8 -0.09 7.76 4.16
N VAL A 9 -0.48 8.52 5.20
CA VAL A 9 -1.26 7.99 6.33
C VAL A 9 -2.65 7.56 5.86
N GLN A 10 -3.23 8.27 4.89
CA GLN A 10 -4.50 7.89 4.29
C GLN A 10 -4.37 6.59 3.50
N MET A 11 -3.28 6.42 2.75
CA MET A 11 -3.01 5.18 2.02
C MET A 11 -2.75 3.99 2.95
N VAL A 12 -2.06 4.19 4.08
CA VAL A 12 -1.89 3.14 5.09
C VAL A 12 -3.24 2.72 5.67
N LYS A 13 -4.09 3.68 6.04
CA LYS A 13 -5.45 3.39 6.57
C LYS A 13 -6.34 2.68 5.55
N LEU A 14 -6.24 3.04 4.27
CA LEU A 14 -6.98 2.37 3.21
C LEU A 14 -6.56 0.90 3.10
N ALA A 15 -5.26 0.60 3.06
CA ALA A 15 -4.76 -0.77 3.07
C ALA A 15 -5.25 -1.56 4.29
N GLN A 16 -5.20 -0.97 5.48
CA GLN A 16 -5.69 -1.59 6.72
C GLN A 16 -7.18 -1.93 6.65
N HIS A 17 -7.98 -1.01 6.10
CA HIS A 17 -9.42 -1.22 5.92
C HIS A 17 -9.69 -2.38 4.95
N MET A 18 -9.02 -2.39 3.80
CA MET A 18 -9.16 -3.45 2.80
C MET A 18 -8.65 -4.80 3.32
N ALA A 19 -7.56 -4.82 4.08
CA ALA A 19 -7.06 -6.03 4.73
C ALA A 19 -8.08 -6.60 5.74
N SER A 20 -8.79 -5.72 6.46
CA SER A 20 -9.85 -6.10 7.40
C SER A 20 -11.08 -6.65 6.66
N ALA A 21 -11.45 -6.04 5.53
CA ALA A 21 -12.51 -6.55 4.66
C ALA A 21 -12.16 -7.93 4.09
N TYR A 22 -10.94 -8.10 3.56
CA TYR A 22 -10.43 -9.38 3.03
C TYR A 22 -10.38 -10.49 4.09
N GLN A 23 -10.07 -10.13 5.34
CA GLN A 23 -10.11 -11.06 6.46
C GLN A 23 -11.53 -11.49 6.82
N ALA A 24 -12.48 -10.54 6.80
CA ALA A 24 -13.87 -10.79 7.20
C ALA A 24 -14.66 -11.55 6.13
N ASP A 25 -14.40 -11.28 4.85
CA ASP A 25 -15.10 -11.89 3.73
C ASP A 25 -14.17 -12.85 2.96
N GLY A 26 -14.48 -14.15 3.10
CA GLY A 26 -13.76 -15.24 2.42
C GLY A 26 -13.99 -15.29 0.91
N ASN A 27 -15.02 -14.62 0.39
CA ASN A 27 -15.36 -14.58 -1.04
C ASN A 27 -14.63 -13.46 -1.78
N LEU A 28 -13.94 -12.56 -1.07
CA LEU A 28 -13.10 -11.57 -1.73
C LEU A 28 -11.86 -12.24 -2.30
N ASP A 29 -11.60 -11.96 -3.56
CA ASP A 29 -10.38 -12.36 -4.26
C ASP A 29 -9.25 -11.38 -3.93
N LEU A 30 -8.05 -11.93 -3.75
CA LEU A 30 -6.87 -11.16 -3.36
C LEU A 30 -6.42 -10.20 -4.46
N GLU A 31 -6.28 -10.70 -5.68
CA GLU A 31 -5.67 -9.98 -6.79
C GLU A 31 -6.43 -8.70 -7.18
N PRO A 32 -7.77 -8.70 -7.37
CA PRO A 32 -8.49 -7.46 -7.67
C PRO A 32 -8.41 -6.42 -6.55
N LEU A 33 -8.37 -6.89 -5.30
CA LEU A 33 -8.31 -6.02 -4.12
C LEU A 33 -6.94 -5.33 -4.03
N VAL A 34 -5.86 -6.07 -4.30
CA VAL A 34 -4.50 -5.51 -4.34
C VAL A 34 -4.36 -4.54 -5.52
N SER A 35 -4.84 -4.89 -6.72
CA SER A 35 -4.80 -4.01 -7.90
C SER A 35 -5.49 -2.68 -7.63
N HIS A 36 -6.70 -2.73 -7.08
CA HIS A 36 -7.45 -1.52 -6.73
C HIS A 36 -6.68 -0.63 -5.76
N TYR A 37 -6.06 -1.21 -4.73
CA TYR A 37 -5.26 -0.44 -3.79
C TYR A 37 -4.06 0.26 -4.46
N VAL A 38 -3.33 -0.45 -5.32
CA VAL A 38 -2.15 0.10 -6.01
C VAL A 38 -2.57 1.26 -6.94
N GLU A 39 -3.69 1.12 -7.65
CA GLU A 39 -4.25 2.20 -8.48
C GLU A 39 -4.53 3.47 -7.66
N GLU A 40 -5.12 3.34 -6.47
CA GLU A 40 -5.37 4.47 -5.56
C GLU A 40 -4.06 5.14 -5.10
N VAL A 41 -3.02 4.35 -4.79
CA VAL A 41 -1.70 4.87 -4.45
C VAL A 41 -1.10 5.64 -5.63
N GLU A 42 -1.17 5.11 -6.85
CA GLU A 42 -0.64 5.78 -8.04
C GLU A 42 -1.34 7.12 -8.32
N VAL A 43 -2.66 7.20 -8.16
CA VAL A 43 -3.42 8.45 -8.31
C VAL A 43 -2.94 9.50 -7.30
N ASN A 44 -2.71 9.09 -6.05
CA ASN A 44 -2.21 9.99 -5.01
C ASN A 44 -0.77 10.44 -5.27
N VAL A 45 0.10 9.53 -5.71
CA VAL A 45 1.48 9.85 -6.11
C VAL A 45 1.49 10.90 -7.23
N ARG A 46 0.70 10.71 -8.29
CA ARG A 46 0.62 11.67 -9.41
C ARG A 46 0.06 13.03 -9.01
N SER A 47 -0.72 13.10 -7.94
CA SER A 47 -1.26 14.35 -7.39
C SER A 47 -0.28 15.11 -6.50
N ASP A 48 0.77 14.45 -5.98
CA ASP A 48 1.75 15.05 -5.09
C ASP A 48 2.96 15.59 -5.85
N ALA A 49 3.45 16.76 -5.44
CA ALA A 49 4.36 17.56 -6.26
C ALA A 49 5.86 17.32 -6.00
N PHE A 50 6.30 16.62 -4.95
CA PHE A 50 7.72 16.72 -4.58
C PHE A 50 8.45 15.48 -4.02
N ASP A 51 7.82 14.37 -3.60
CA ASP A 51 8.55 13.17 -3.15
C ASP A 51 7.75 11.86 -3.31
N HIS A 52 7.69 11.33 -4.54
CA HIS A 52 6.98 10.09 -4.87
C HIS A 52 7.60 8.86 -4.20
N GLN A 53 8.92 8.80 -4.17
CA GLN A 53 9.65 7.65 -3.60
C GLN A 53 9.50 7.61 -2.08
N GLY A 54 9.74 8.72 -1.39
CA GLY A 54 9.56 8.82 0.06
C GLY A 54 8.10 8.66 0.49
N PHE A 55 7.14 8.94 -0.39
CA PHE A 55 5.73 8.60 -0.17
C PHE A 55 5.50 7.08 -0.16
N ILE A 56 5.94 6.39 -1.21
CA ILE A 56 5.79 4.92 -1.35
C ILE A 56 6.52 4.20 -0.22
N ASP A 57 7.74 4.64 0.12
CA ASP A 57 8.56 4.03 1.17
C ASP A 57 7.90 4.07 2.54
N ARG A 58 7.30 5.20 2.92
CA ARG A 58 6.58 5.32 4.20
C ARG A 58 5.36 4.41 4.28
N ILE A 59 4.64 4.23 3.18
CA ILE A 59 3.50 3.30 3.11
C ILE A 59 4.01 1.88 3.28
N ARG A 60 5.00 1.50 2.48
CA ARG A 60 5.61 0.16 2.49
C ARG A 60 6.15 -0.23 3.86
N ASP A 61 6.89 0.66 4.52
CA ASP A 61 7.47 0.39 5.84
C ASP A 61 6.38 0.12 6.88
N ALA A 62 5.33 0.95 6.90
CA ALA A 62 4.21 0.79 7.81
C ALA A 62 3.46 -0.54 7.58
N LEU A 63 3.15 -0.87 6.33
CA LEU A 63 2.43 -2.09 5.97
C LEU A 63 3.29 -3.35 6.17
N SER A 64 4.61 -3.25 5.98
CA SER A 64 5.55 -4.34 6.24
C SER A 64 5.53 -4.75 7.71
N VAL A 65 5.63 -3.79 8.64
CA VAL A 65 5.55 -4.05 10.08
C VAL A 65 4.21 -4.70 10.45
N GLU A 66 3.12 -4.19 9.90
CA GLU A 66 1.78 -4.73 10.17
C GLU A 66 1.61 -6.15 9.61
N SER A 67 2.15 -6.43 8.42
CA SER A 67 2.09 -7.74 7.80
C SER A 67 2.77 -8.82 8.64
N LEU A 68 3.88 -8.46 9.30
CA LEU A 68 4.60 -9.34 10.23
C LEU A 68 3.76 -9.61 11.49
N GLN A 69 3.11 -8.58 12.03
CA GLN A 69 2.23 -8.72 13.20
C GLN A 69 0.98 -9.57 12.90
N ALA A 70 0.43 -9.46 11.69
CA ALA A 70 -0.74 -10.23 11.27
C ALA A 70 -0.41 -11.72 11.02
N GLY A 71 0.84 -12.08 10.73
CA GLY A 71 1.24 -13.46 10.48
C GLY A 71 0.59 -14.07 9.23
N ASP A 72 0.26 -15.35 9.27
CA ASP A 72 -0.22 -16.11 8.10
C ASP A 72 -1.74 -16.11 7.88
N CYS A 73 -2.45 -15.17 8.50
CA CYS A 73 -3.88 -15.00 8.23
C CYS A 73 -4.14 -14.30 6.88
N ARG A 74 -5.42 -14.22 6.47
CA ARG A 74 -5.84 -13.53 5.24
C ARG A 74 -5.42 -12.06 5.26
N ARG A 75 -5.58 -11.37 6.40
CA ARG A 75 -5.08 -10.00 6.59
C ARG A 75 -3.58 -9.88 6.27
N GLY A 76 -2.76 -10.77 6.83
CA GLY A 76 -1.31 -10.78 6.58
C GLY A 76 -0.95 -11.10 5.14
N THR A 77 -1.69 -12.01 4.51
CA THR A 77 -1.54 -12.34 3.07
C THR A 77 -1.80 -11.11 2.20
N TYR A 78 -2.88 -10.37 2.47
CA TYR A 78 -3.19 -9.13 1.75
C TYR A 78 -2.10 -8.08 1.92
N LEU A 79 -1.67 -7.82 3.16
CA LEU A 79 -0.66 -6.80 3.45
C LEU A 79 0.68 -7.11 2.78
N ARG A 80 1.11 -8.38 2.76
CA ARG A 80 2.33 -8.80 2.04
C ARG A 80 2.21 -8.64 0.53
N ALA A 81 1.06 -8.95 -0.05
CA ALA A 81 0.82 -8.77 -1.47
C ALA A 81 0.92 -7.29 -1.87
N VAL A 82 0.30 -6.40 -1.08
CA VAL A 82 0.43 -4.94 -1.26
C VAL A 82 1.89 -4.48 -1.17
N VAL A 83 2.62 -4.88 -0.13
CA VAL A 83 4.05 -4.53 0.02
C VAL A 83 4.86 -4.94 -1.20
N ARG A 84 4.62 -6.14 -1.73
CA ARG A 84 5.31 -6.66 -2.92
C ARG A 84 5.03 -5.80 -4.17
N GLU A 85 3.79 -5.38 -4.39
CA GLU A 85 3.44 -4.52 -5.53
C GLU A 85 4.04 -3.11 -5.37
N LEU A 86 4.08 -2.58 -4.14
CA LEU A 86 4.74 -1.29 -3.88
C LEU A 86 6.26 -1.36 -4.14
N ASP A 87 6.92 -2.45 -3.75
CA ASP A 87 8.34 -2.70 -4.07
C ASP A 87 8.56 -2.75 -5.60
N ALA A 88 7.66 -3.40 -6.34
CA ALA A 88 7.74 -3.45 -7.81
C ALA A 88 7.53 -2.07 -8.45
N CYS A 89 6.60 -1.26 -7.92
CA CYS A 89 6.33 0.09 -8.40
C CYS A 89 7.51 1.05 -8.15
N ALA A 90 8.19 0.92 -7.00
CA ALA A 90 9.41 1.66 -6.70
C ALA A 90 10.55 1.28 -7.67
N ALA A 91 10.77 -0.02 -7.90
CA ALA A 91 11.81 -0.50 -8.82
C ALA A 91 11.58 -0.07 -10.29
N ALA A 92 10.32 0.02 -10.73
CA ALA A 92 9.98 0.48 -12.07
C ALA A 92 10.24 1.99 -12.29
N SER A 93 10.30 2.77 -11.22
CA SER A 93 10.51 4.23 -11.28
C SER A 93 12.00 4.62 -11.38
N ASP A 94 12.91 3.69 -11.09
CA ASP A 94 14.37 3.89 -11.00
C ASP A 94 15.14 3.38 -12.26
N GLY A 95 14.42 3.06 -13.34
CA GLY A 95 15.00 2.56 -14.60
C GLY A 95 15.66 3.66 -15.46
N PRO A 96 16.79 3.39 -16.16
CA PRO A 96 17.61 4.41 -16.83
C PRO A 96 17.01 5.03 -18.10
N PHE A 97 15.73 4.78 -18.40
CA PHE A 97 15.06 5.30 -19.59
C PHE A 97 13.71 5.91 -19.20
N ARG A 98 13.74 7.16 -18.76
CA ARG A 98 12.61 8.09 -18.76
C ARG A 98 13.06 9.45 -19.29
#